data_AF-A0A7S2R8R0-F1
#
_entry.id   AF-A0A7S2R8R0-F1
#
_cell.length_a   1.000
_cell.length_b   1.000
_cell.length_c   1.000
_cell.angle_alpha   90.00
_cell.angle_beta   90.00
_cell.angle_gamma   90.00
#
_symmetry.space_group_name_H-M   'P 1'
#
loop_
_entity.id
_entity.type
_entity.pdbx_description
1 polymer ?
#
loop_
_entity_poly.entity_id
_entity_poly.type
_entity_poly.pdbx_seq_one_letter_code
_entity_poly.pdbx_strand_id
1 'polypeptide(L)'
;MSSIAVVILTSSPSTSKCEDSQRKVIQWFEGKKVNHKVVDAVADKEVRQELTKISGKVGNYPQVFVTTNAETGDGETKFVGQFEEIEQLIELEGTDQAILEQNPGLKTFSQVFGDCMQE
;
A
#
# COMPACT_ATOMS: atom_id res chain seq x y z
N MET A 1 -3.06 -21.17 -4.56
CA MET A 1 -2.62 -20.17 -3.57
C MET A 1 -2.58 -18.87 -4.33
N SER A 2 -3.50 -17.96 -4.03
CA SER A 2 -3.53 -16.65 -4.67
C SER A 2 -2.45 -15.82 -4.00
N SER A 3 -1.38 -15.50 -4.72
CA SER A 3 -0.28 -14.75 -4.14
C SER A 3 -0.53 -13.26 -4.31
N ILE A 4 -0.60 -12.56 -3.18
CA ILE A 4 -0.77 -11.11 -3.16
C ILE A 4 0.58 -10.45 -2.90
N ALA A 5 0.87 -9.41 -3.68
CA ALA A 5 2.05 -8.57 -3.51
C ALA A 5 1.61 -7.12 -3.36
N VAL A 6 2.05 -6.46 -2.30
CA VAL A 6 1.85 -5.03 -2.14
C VAL A 6 2.91 -4.30 -2.95
N VAL A 7 2.53 -3.39 -3.84
CA VAL A 7 3.47 -2.53 -4.55
C VAL A 7 3.45 -1.14 -3.93
N ILE A 8 4.59 -0.71 -3.40
CA ILE A 8 4.78 0.63 -2.85
C ILE A 8 5.48 1.45 -3.92
N LEU A 9 4.73 2.34 -4.56
CA LEU A 9 5.28 3.27 -5.52
C LEU A 9 5.87 4.46 -4.77
N THR A 10 7.18 4.55 -4.81
CA THR A 10 7.94 5.69 -4.30
C THR A 10 8.38 6.54 -5.47
N SER A 11 8.44 7.84 -5.31
CA SER A 11 9.25 8.66 -6.21
C SER A 11 10.37 9.16 -5.34
N SER A 12 11.60 8.98 -5.77
CA SER A 12 12.75 9.63 -5.17
C SER A 12 12.51 11.15 -5.22
N PRO A 13 12.38 11.84 -4.07
CA PRO A 13 12.21 13.28 -4.05
C PRO A 13 13.35 13.91 -3.25
N SER A 14 13.93 14.98 -3.78
CA SER A 14 15.00 15.75 -3.13
C SER A 14 14.57 16.47 -1.82
N THR A 15 13.44 16.12 -1.20
CA THR A 15 12.84 16.78 -0.03
C THR A 15 12.53 15.82 1.12
N SER A 16 13.00 16.15 2.32
CA SER A 16 13.03 15.27 3.52
C SER A 16 11.68 14.71 3.98
N LYS A 17 10.54 15.35 3.64
CA LYS A 17 9.20 14.91 4.08
C LYS A 17 8.73 13.65 3.36
N CYS A 18 8.96 13.55 2.06
CA CYS A 18 8.45 12.41 1.30
C CYS A 18 9.31 11.16 1.53
N GLU A 19 10.60 11.32 1.86
CA GLU A 19 11.45 10.23 2.34
C GLU A 19 10.95 9.63 3.67
N ASP A 20 10.56 10.48 4.64
CA ASP A 20 10.05 10.01 5.94
C ASP A 20 8.74 9.22 5.81
N SER A 21 7.79 9.74 5.02
CA SER A 21 6.52 9.05 4.73
C SER A 21 6.75 7.70 4.05
N GLN A 22 7.64 7.61 3.07
CA GLN A 22 7.98 6.35 2.40
C GLN A 22 8.58 5.35 3.38
N ARG A 23 9.54 5.81 4.19
CA ARG A 23 10.20 4.97 5.20
C ARG A 23 9.23 4.43 6.24
N LYS A 24 8.31 5.27 6.74
CA LYS A 24 7.28 4.85 7.70
C LYS A 24 6.40 3.74 7.15
N VAL A 25 5.91 3.89 5.91
CA VAL A 25 5.10 2.85 5.25
C VAL A 25 5.89 1.55 5.17
N ILE A 26 7.12 1.59 4.65
CA ILE A 26 7.95 0.39 4.55
C ILE A 26 8.14 -0.26 5.94
N GLN A 27 8.44 0.51 6.97
CA GLN A 27 8.60 0.00 8.34
C GLN A 27 7.32 -0.65 8.89
N TRP A 28 6.15 -0.10 8.62
CA TRP A 28 4.88 -0.70 9.04
C TRP A 28 4.65 -2.05 8.36
N PHE A 29 4.94 -2.14 7.07
CA PHE A 29 4.76 -3.37 6.29
C PHE A 29 5.78 -4.44 6.69
N GLU A 30 7.05 -4.06 6.88
CA GLU A 30 8.10 -4.94 7.41
C GLU A 30 7.76 -5.44 8.82
N GLY A 31 7.34 -4.54 9.71
CA GLY A 31 6.95 -4.89 11.09
C GLY A 31 5.77 -5.86 11.15
N LYS A 32 4.89 -5.82 10.15
CA LYS A 32 3.73 -6.71 10.00
C LYS A 32 3.99 -7.94 9.12
N LYS A 33 5.25 -8.15 8.68
CA LYS A 33 5.64 -9.24 7.77
C LYS A 33 4.75 -9.33 6.52
N VAL A 34 4.38 -8.17 5.98
CA VAL A 34 3.58 -8.09 4.76
C VAL A 34 4.50 -8.23 3.55
N ASN A 35 4.13 -9.11 2.62
CA ASN A 35 4.85 -9.25 1.37
C ASN A 35 4.67 -8.00 0.51
N HIS A 36 5.71 -7.16 0.46
CA HIS A 36 5.69 -5.88 -0.24
C HIS A 36 6.90 -5.75 -1.17
N LYS A 37 6.69 -4.99 -2.24
CA LYS A 37 7.66 -4.68 -3.28
C LYS A 37 7.71 -3.16 -3.43
N VAL A 38 8.85 -2.58 -3.15
CA VAL A 38 9.09 -1.16 -3.37
C VAL A 38 9.49 -0.95 -4.82
N VAL A 39 8.81 -0.06 -5.52
CA VAL A 39 9.08 0.30 -6.91
C VAL A 39 9.31 1.80 -7.01
N ASP A 40 10.39 2.20 -7.66
CA ASP A 40 10.73 3.60 -7.86
C ASP A 40 10.13 4.12 -9.18
N ALA A 41 9.24 5.11 -9.07
CA ALA A 41 8.52 5.73 -10.18
C ALA A 41 9.42 6.58 -11.10
N VAL A 42 10.62 6.96 -10.62
CA VAL A 42 11.62 7.70 -11.41
C VAL A 42 12.43 6.71 -12.24
N ALA A 43 12.78 5.56 -11.65
CA ALA A 43 13.48 4.48 -12.33
C ALA A 43 12.60 3.81 -13.41
N ASP A 44 11.36 3.46 -13.07
CA ASP A 44 10.47 2.69 -13.94
C ASP A 44 9.30 3.53 -14.45
N LYS A 45 9.52 4.19 -15.59
CA LYS A 45 8.50 5.03 -16.25
C LYS A 45 7.25 4.26 -16.67
N GLU A 46 7.41 3.00 -17.09
CA GLU A 46 6.29 2.16 -17.54
C GLU A 46 5.37 1.82 -16.37
N VAL A 47 5.95 1.32 -15.27
CA VAL A 47 5.20 1.02 -14.04
C VAL A 47 4.56 2.27 -13.48
N ARG A 48 5.26 3.41 -13.49
CA ARG A 48 4.66 4.70 -13.11
C ARG A 48 3.41 5.00 -13.93
N GLN A 49 3.46 4.87 -15.25
CA GLN A 49 2.32 5.19 -16.11
C GLN A 49 1.14 4.25 -15.84
N GLU A 50 1.40 2.96 -15.66
CA GLU A 50 0.38 1.96 -15.37
C GLU A 50 -0.28 2.21 -14.00
N LEU A 51 0.51 2.34 -12.94
CA LEU A 51 0.03 2.59 -11.59
C LEU A 51 -0.67 3.96 -11.47
N THR A 52 -0.17 4.97 -12.17
CA THR A 52 -0.82 6.29 -12.26
C THR A 52 -2.19 6.19 -12.95
N LYS A 53 -2.34 5.34 -13.98
CA LYS A 53 -3.64 5.11 -14.60
C LYS A 53 -4.61 4.41 -13.65
N ILE A 54 -4.12 3.45 -12.86
CA ILE A 54 -4.92 2.71 -11.87
C ILE A 54 -5.37 3.63 -10.73
N SER A 55 -4.45 4.41 -10.18
CA SER A 55 -4.70 5.36 -9.08
C SER A 55 -5.48 6.61 -9.55
N GLY A 56 -5.27 7.04 -10.78
CA GLY A 56 -5.74 8.34 -11.28
C GLY A 56 -5.01 9.55 -10.69
N LYS A 57 -3.99 9.36 -9.85
CA LYS A 57 -3.22 10.43 -9.19
C LYS A 57 -1.79 10.49 -9.72
N VAL A 58 -1.39 11.65 -10.23
CA VAL A 58 -0.02 11.91 -10.71
C VAL A 58 0.75 12.70 -9.66
N GLY A 59 1.96 12.27 -9.31
CA GLY A 59 2.90 13.08 -8.55
C GLY A 59 2.70 13.11 -7.04
N ASN A 60 1.82 12.27 -6.50
CA ASN A 60 1.57 12.19 -5.06
C ASN A 60 2.08 10.84 -4.54
N TYR A 61 3.16 10.84 -3.75
CA TYR A 61 3.87 9.63 -3.27
C TYR A 61 4.11 9.68 -1.76
N PRO A 62 4.20 8.54 -1.05
CA PRO A 62 4.05 7.17 -1.55
C PRO A 62 2.62 6.78 -1.92
N GLN A 63 2.49 5.85 -2.88
CA GLN A 63 1.22 5.21 -3.23
C GLN A 63 1.33 3.71 -2.98
N VAL A 64 0.27 3.12 -2.44
CA VAL A 64 0.22 1.69 -2.12
C VAL A 64 -0.81 1.02 -3.01
N PHE A 65 -0.37 -0.04 -3.66
CA PHE A 65 -1.17 -0.88 -4.53
C PHE A 65 -1.11 -2.31 -4.03
N VAL A 66 -2.15 -3.07 -4.30
CA VAL A 66 -2.22 -4.49 -4.01
C VAL A 66 -2.41 -5.22 -5.32
N THR A 67 -1.46 -6.09 -5.65
CA THR A 67 -1.51 -6.94 -6.83
C THR A 67 -1.90 -8.33 -6.39
N THR A 68 -3.10 -8.75 -6.75
CA THR A 68 -3.52 -10.14 -6.61
C THR A 68 -2.88 -10.98 -7.71
N ASN A 69 -2.64 -12.28 -7.49
CA ASN A 69 -2.16 -13.19 -8.53
C ASN A 69 -0.84 -12.78 -9.22
N ALA A 70 0.09 -12.15 -8.47
CA ALA A 70 1.33 -11.63 -9.02
C ALA A 70 2.23 -12.70 -9.67
N GLU A 71 2.08 -13.96 -9.27
CA GLU A 71 2.88 -15.09 -9.77
C GLU A 71 2.34 -15.70 -11.07
N THR A 72 1.04 -15.55 -11.35
CA THR A 72 0.38 -16.24 -12.47
C THR A 72 0.26 -15.38 -13.74
N GLY A 73 0.70 -14.12 -13.71
CA GLY A 73 0.65 -13.19 -14.85
C GLY A 73 -0.72 -12.58 -15.14
N ASP A 74 -1.80 -13.14 -14.58
CA ASP A 74 -3.17 -12.58 -14.58
C ASP A 74 -3.42 -11.69 -13.35
N GLY A 75 -2.40 -10.95 -12.94
CA GLY A 75 -2.44 -10.22 -11.68
C GLY A 75 -3.29 -8.96 -11.78
N GLU A 76 -4.34 -8.83 -10.96
CA GLU A 76 -5.11 -7.57 -10.88
C GLU A 76 -4.47 -6.65 -9.84
N THR A 77 -3.97 -5.50 -10.30
CA THR A 77 -3.42 -4.44 -9.47
C THR A 77 -4.51 -3.44 -9.09
N LYS A 78 -4.73 -3.29 -7.79
CA LYS A 78 -5.72 -2.38 -7.23
C LYS A 78 -5.05 -1.31 -6.38
N PHE A 79 -5.45 -0.07 -6.59
CA PHE A 79 -5.04 1.04 -5.72
C PHE A 79 -5.70 0.92 -4.35
N VAL A 80 -4.88 0.86 -3.29
CA VAL A 80 -5.37 0.85 -1.92
C VAL A 80 -5.53 2.27 -1.39
N GLY A 81 -4.46 3.05 -1.53
CA GLY A 81 -4.41 4.39 -0.98
C GLY A 81 -3.01 4.97 -0.95
N GLN A 82 -2.89 6.15 -0.35
CA GLN A 82 -1.62 6.85 -0.16
C GLN A 82 -1.15 6.77 1.28
N PHE A 83 -0.03 7.44 1.60
CA PHE A 83 0.50 7.53 2.96
C PHE A 83 -0.59 7.78 4.02
N GLU A 84 -1.41 8.80 3.82
CA GLU A 84 -2.47 9.20 4.77
C GLU A 84 -3.49 8.08 4.97
N GLU A 85 -3.94 7.43 3.89
CA GLU A 85 -4.88 6.30 3.99
C GLU A 85 -4.25 5.12 4.76
N ILE A 86 -2.98 4.80 4.49
CA ILE A 86 -2.29 3.72 5.22
C ILE A 86 -2.14 4.06 6.70
N GLU A 87 -1.77 5.31 7.02
CA GLU A 87 -1.66 5.78 8.41
C GLU A 87 -3.02 5.64 9.11
N GLN A 88 -4.11 6.05 8.46
CA GLN A 88 -5.46 5.87 8.96
C GLN A 88 -5.82 4.39 9.17
N LEU A 89 -5.48 3.50 8.23
CA LEU A 89 -5.73 2.05 8.39
C LEU A 89 -5.04 1.47 9.63
N ILE A 90 -3.85 1.95 9.97
CA ILE A 90 -3.07 1.51 11.12
C ILE A 90 -3.60 2.13 12.41
N GLU A 91 -3.96 3.41 12.41
CA GLU A 91 -4.64 4.06 13.55
C GLU A 91 -5.97 3.37 13.87
N LEU A 92 -6.76 3.04 12.84
CA LEU A 92 -8.01 2.31 12.99
C LEU A 92 -7.80 0.88 13.49
N GLU A 93 -6.69 0.23 13.16
CA GLU A 93 -6.34 -1.08 13.70
C GLU A 93 -5.99 -1.02 15.19
N GLY A 94 -5.43 0.09 15.67
CA GLY A 94 -5.23 0.36 17.10
C GLY A 94 -6.49 0.81 17.83
N THR A 95 -7.60 1.02 17.13
CA THR A 95 -8.86 1.49 17.69
C THR A 95 -9.74 0.32 18.17
N ASP A 96 -10.55 0.57 19.19
CA ASP A 96 -11.40 -0.44 19.83
C ASP A 96 -12.36 -1.11 18.83
N GLN A 97 -12.50 -2.44 18.93
CA GLN A 97 -13.36 -3.24 18.02
C GLN A 97 -14.81 -2.75 18.04
N ALA A 98 -15.27 -2.20 19.16
CA ALA A 98 -16.60 -1.62 19.31
C ALA A 98 -16.87 -0.39 18.41
N ILE A 99 -15.83 0.35 18.00
CA ILE A 99 -15.96 1.51 17.08
C ILE A 99 -16.01 1.03 15.62
N LEU A 100 -15.24 -0.02 15.31
CA LEU A 100 -15.22 -0.66 13.99
C LEU A 100 -16.55 -1.37 13.71
N GLU A 101 -17.12 -2.08 14.69
CA GLU A 101 -18.43 -2.75 14.54
C GLU A 101 -19.58 -1.76 14.34
N GLN A 102 -19.50 -0.55 14.92
CA GLN A 102 -20.50 0.48 14.72
C GLN A 102 -20.37 1.23 13.38
N ASN A 103 -19.24 1.08 12.69
CA ASN A 103 -18.98 1.72 11.40
C ASN A 103 -18.49 0.69 10.39
N PRO A 104 -19.39 -0.11 9.77
CA PRO A 104 -19.03 -1.17 8.82
C PRO A 104 -18.32 -0.68 7.55
N GLY A 105 -18.16 0.63 7.36
CA GLY A 105 -17.35 1.23 6.30
C GLY A 105 -15.87 1.39 6.62
N LEU A 106 -15.46 1.27 7.90
CA LEU A 106 -14.06 1.40 8.30
C LEU A 106 -13.33 0.09 8.06
N LYS A 107 -12.34 0.13 7.17
CA LYS A 107 -11.42 -0.99 6.93
C LYS A 107 -10.17 -0.78 7.76
N THR A 108 -9.65 -1.84 8.36
CA THR A 108 -8.36 -1.80 9.08
C THR A 108 -7.24 -2.33 8.21
N PHE A 109 -6.00 -2.09 8.63
CA PHE A 109 -4.83 -2.58 7.93
C PHE A 109 -4.88 -4.11 7.69
N SER A 110 -5.17 -4.92 8.72
CA SER A 110 -5.30 -6.38 8.57
C SER A 110 -6.48 -6.81 7.68
N GLN A 111 -7.55 -6.03 7.58
CA GLN A 111 -8.65 -6.35 6.65
C GLN A 111 -8.23 -6.15 5.19
N VAL A 112 -7.35 -5.17 4.93
CA VAL A 112 -6.88 -4.84 3.57
C VAL A 112 -5.67 -5.68 3.17
N PHE A 113 -4.74 -5.90 4.10
CA PHE A 113 -3.45 -6.57 3.87
C PHE A 113 -3.34 -7.94 4.53
N GLY A 114 -4.37 -8.43 5.20
CA GLY A 114 -4.31 -9.71 5.93
C GLY A 114 -4.00 -10.90 5.02
N ASP A 115 -4.50 -10.89 3.79
CA ASP A 115 -4.18 -11.93 2.78
C ASP A 115 -2.74 -11.81 2.25
N CYS A 116 -2.07 -10.71 2.56
CA CYS A 116 -0.71 -10.38 2.15
C CYS A 116 0.32 -10.57 3.30
N MET A 117 -0.15 -10.86 4.51
CA MET A 117 0.67 -11.14 5.69
C MET A 117 1.18 -12.57 5.65
N GLN A 118 2.48 -12.77 5.91
CA GLN A 118 3.04 -14.11 6.10
C GLN A 118 2.81 -14.56 7.56
N GLU A 119 2.27 -15.76 7.73
CA GLU A 119 2.08 -16.43 9.04
C GLU A 119 3.42 -16.71 9.77
#